data_AF-A0A7Y2GW61-F1
#
_entry.id   AF-A0A7Y2GW61-F1
#
_cell.length_a   1.000
_cell.length_b   1.000
_cell.length_c   1.000
_cell.angle_alpha   90.00
_cell.angle_beta   90.00
_cell.angle_gamma   90.00
#
_symmetry.space_group_name_H-M   'P 1'
#
loop_
_entity.id
_entity.type
_entity.pdbx_description
1 polymer ?
#
loop_
_entity_poly.entity_id
_entity_poly.type
_entity_poly.pdbx_seq_one_letter_code
_entity_poly.pdbx_strand_id
1 'polypeptide(L)'
;MFLGIGALIMLISIVWFIVLSFQLGESTGEKVIWAIVNFLFQPLAGIIFFFVKKAGLVPMILGIIGVLFYGYGMFTSMSEVMQQMPQ
;
A
#
# COMPACT_ATOMS: atom_id res chain seq x y z
N MET A 1 -15.47 -0.65 -9.91
CA MET A 1 -14.34 -1.42 -10.51
C MET A 1 -12.98 -0.94 -10.01
N PHE A 2 -12.64 0.35 -10.16
CA PHE A 2 -11.35 0.91 -9.72
C PHE A 2 -11.05 0.73 -8.22
N LEU A 3 -12.07 0.86 -7.36
CA LEU A 3 -11.97 0.60 -5.92
C LEU A 3 -11.46 -0.82 -5.58
N GLY A 4 -12.09 -1.85 -6.15
CA GLY A 4 -11.71 -3.25 -5.91
C GLY A 4 -10.35 -3.61 -6.49
N ILE A 5 -10.03 -3.10 -7.69
CA ILE A 5 -8.71 -3.30 -8.30
C ILE A 5 -7.61 -2.62 -7.47
N GLY A 6 -7.84 -1.37 -7.06
CA GLY A 6 -6.91 -0.64 -6.20
C GLY A 6 -6.65 -1.37 -4.88
N ALA A 7 -7.71 -1.82 -4.20
CA ALA A 7 -7.60 -2.58 -2.96
C ALA A 7 -6.80 -3.89 -3.12
N LEU A 8 -7.03 -4.63 -4.21
CA LEU A 8 -6.30 -5.87 -4.49
C LEU A 8 -4.81 -5.60 -4.74
N ILE A 9 -4.48 -4.58 -5.53
CA ILE A 9 -3.09 -4.21 -5.80
C ILE A 9 -2.40 -3.78 -4.51
N MET A 10 -3.08 -3.00 -3.65
CA MET A 10 -2.56 -2.62 -2.34
C MET A 10 -2.30 -3.83 -1.45
N LEU A 11 -3.22 -4.80 -1.40
CA LEU A 11 -3.04 -6.04 -0.65
C LEU A 11 -1.82 -6.83 -1.12
N ILE A 12 -1.65 -6.98 -2.44
CA ILE A 12 -0.49 -7.65 -3.03
C ILE A 12 0.80 -6.94 -2.64
N SER A 13 0.83 -5.60 -2.73
CA SER A 13 1.97 -4.77 -2.31
C SER A 13 2.31 -4.99 -0.83
N ILE A 14 1.30 -4.96 0.05
CA ILE A 14 1.45 -5.19 1.50
C ILE A 14 2.06 -6.56 1.78
N VAL A 15 1.49 -7.63 1.22
CA VAL A 15 2.00 -8.99 1.43
C VAL A 15 3.44 -9.10 0.94
N TRP A 16 3.76 -8.50 -0.21
CA TRP A 16 5.11 -8.52 -0.75
C TRP A 16 6.11 -7.79 0.15
N PHE A 17 5.77 -6.59 0.64
CA PHE A 17 6.63 -5.88 1.58
C PHE A 17 6.82 -6.62 2.89
N ILE A 18 5.79 -7.32 3.39
CA ILE A 18 5.92 -8.19 4.56
C ILE A 18 6.95 -9.30 4.27
N VAL A 19 6.83 -9.99 3.13
CA VAL A 19 7.80 -11.02 2.73
C VAL A 19 9.23 -10.45 2.63
N LEU A 20 9.40 -9.29 1.99
CA LEU A 20 10.71 -8.62 1.90
C LEU A 20 11.25 -8.22 3.28
N SER A 21 10.38 -7.80 4.20
CA SER A 21 10.77 -7.49 5.58
C SER A 21 11.35 -8.72 6.28
N PHE A 22 10.75 -9.89 6.10
CA PHE A 22 11.26 -11.14 6.67
C PHE A 22 12.54 -11.64 6.00
N GLN A 23 12.72 -11.39 4.71
CA GLN A 23 13.91 -11.78 3.94
C GLN A 23 15.12 -10.88 4.22
N LEU A 24 14.90 -9.58 4.42
CA LEU A 24 15.97 -8.58 4.50
C LEU A 24 16.23 -8.04 5.91
N GLY A 25 15.37 -8.37 6.89
CA GLY A 25 15.60 -8.00 8.28
C GLY A 25 16.72 -8.83 8.93
N GLU A 26 17.59 -8.18 9.68
CA GLU A 26 18.75 -8.81 10.33
C GLU A 26 18.39 -9.48 11.66
N SER A 27 17.38 -8.95 12.36
CA SER A 27 16.89 -9.49 13.62
C SER A 27 15.37 -9.69 13.58
N THR A 28 14.84 -10.53 14.48
CA THR A 28 13.40 -10.74 14.61
C THR A 28 12.64 -9.44 14.88
N GLY A 29 13.18 -8.56 15.72
CA GLY A 29 12.58 -7.26 16.01
C GLY A 29 12.49 -6.38 14.76
N GLU A 30 13.57 -6.33 13.98
CA GLU A 30 13.61 -5.54 12.75
C GLU A 30 12.58 -6.04 11.71
N LYS A 31 12.49 -7.36 11.53
CA LYS A 31 11.52 -7.99 10.62
C LYS A 31 10.08 -7.61 10.96
N VAL A 32 9.74 -7.69 12.24
CA VAL A 32 8.39 -7.37 12.74
C VAL A 32 8.08 -5.88 12.58
N ILE A 33 9.03 -5.00 12.93
CA ILE A 33 8.84 -3.55 12.78
C ILE A 33 8.60 -3.20 11.32
N TRP A 34 9.43 -3.70 10.40
CA TRP A 34 9.25 -3.42 8.97
C TRP A 34 7.94 -3.97 8.42
N ALA A 35 7.52 -5.17 8.85
CA ALA A 35 6.23 -5.73 8.43
C ALA A 35 5.06 -4.87 8.90
N ILE A 36 5.05 -4.44 10.17
CA ILE A 36 3.99 -3.59 10.74
C ILE A 36 3.99 -2.21 10.07
N VAL A 37 5.15 -1.59 9.92
CA VAL A 37 5.27 -0.25 9.34
C VAL A 37 4.81 -0.26 7.87
N ASN A 38 5.18 -1.29 7.10
CA ASN A 38 4.69 -1.45 5.73
C ASN A 38 3.20 -1.81 5.66
N PHE A 39 2.63 -2.46 6.66
CA PHE A 39 1.20 -2.76 6.68
C PHE A 39 0.36 -1.49 6.93
N LEU A 40 0.77 -0.64 7.87
CA LEU A 40 -0.03 0.51 8.33
C LEU A 40 0.24 1.82 7.57
N PHE A 41 1.47 2.05 7.11
CA PHE A 41 1.92 3.36 6.62
C PHE A 41 2.36 3.35 5.16
N GLN A 42 1.90 2.39 4.35
CA GLN A 42 2.10 2.47 2.90
C GLN A 42 1.33 3.67 2.32
N PRO A 43 1.91 4.37 1.32
CA PRO A 43 3.11 4.03 0.56
C PRO A 43 4.43 4.53 1.18
N LEU A 44 4.39 5.46 2.15
CA LEU A 44 5.57 6.13 2.69
C LEU A 44 6.57 5.15 3.32
N ALA A 45 6.07 4.18 4.09
CA ALA A 45 6.87 3.09 4.66
C ALA A 45 7.68 2.32 3.60
N GLY A 46 7.06 2.04 2.44
CA GLY A 46 7.69 1.32 1.34
C GLY A 46 8.82 2.11 0.69
N ILE A 47 8.68 3.44 0.60
CA ILE A 47 9.74 4.34 0.12
C ILE A 47 10.94 4.30 1.06
N ILE A 48 10.70 4.44 2.37
CA ILE A 48 11.77 4.38 3.37
C ILE A 48 12.45 3.01 3.34
N PHE A 49 11.68 1.92 3.26
CA PHE A 49 12.18 0.56 3.15
C PHE A 49 13.12 0.41 1.94
N PHE A 50 12.74 0.96 0.78
CA PHE A 50 13.59 0.95 -0.42
C PHE A 50 14.93 1.67 -0.20
N PHE A 51 14.93 2.82 0.45
CA PHE A 51 16.19 3.53 0.71
C PHE A 51 17.09 2.81 1.73
N VAL A 52 16.50 2.19 2.75
CA VAL A 52 17.24 1.50 3.82
C VAL A 52 17.74 0.13 3.38
N LYS A 53 16.87 -0.69 2.80
CA LYS A 53 17.19 -2.07 2.39
C LYS A 53 17.64 -2.21 0.94
N LYS A 54 17.61 -1.12 0.15
CA LYS A 54 17.95 -1.09 -1.28
C LYS A 54 17.13 -2.10 -2.11
N ALA A 55 15.94 -2.43 -1.65
CA ALA A 55 15.06 -3.44 -2.24
C ALA A 55 13.59 -3.05 -2.06
N GLY A 56 12.69 -3.66 -2.84
CA GLY A 56 11.25 -3.39 -2.75
C GLY A 56 10.74 -2.28 -3.66
N LEU A 57 11.52 -1.86 -4.67
CA LEU A 57 11.07 -0.87 -5.67
C LEU A 57 9.79 -1.32 -6.40
N VAL A 58 9.71 -2.60 -6.79
CA VAL A 58 8.56 -3.15 -7.51
C VAL A 58 7.29 -3.11 -6.65
N PRO A 59 7.25 -3.69 -5.44
CA PRO A 59 6.07 -3.56 -4.59
C PRO A 59 5.78 -2.10 -4.21
N MET A 60 6.79 -1.23 -4.07
CA MET A 60 6.57 0.20 -3.83
C MET A 60 5.74 0.85 -4.95
N ILE A 61 6.14 0.64 -6.20
CA ILE A 61 5.44 1.19 -7.37
C ILE A 61 4.02 0.62 -7.46
N LEU A 62 3.86 -0.69 -7.23
CA LEU A 62 2.54 -1.32 -7.17
C LEU A 62 1.67 -0.70 -6.07
N GLY A 63 2.20 -0.50 -4.87
CA GLY A 63 1.49 0.15 -3.78
C GLY A 63 1.03 1.56 -4.13
N ILE A 64 1.88 2.37 -4.77
CA ILE A 64 1.51 3.71 -5.24
C ILE A 64 0.37 3.65 -6.26
N ILE A 65 0.48 2.77 -7.27
CA ILE A 65 -0.57 2.59 -8.28
C ILE A 65 -1.87 2.13 -7.62
N GLY A 66 -1.81 1.17 -6.70
CA GLY A 66 -2.97 0.68 -5.96
C GLY A 66 -3.68 1.80 -5.18
N VAL A 67 -2.93 2.65 -4.48
CA VAL A 67 -3.47 3.81 -3.76
C VAL A 67 -4.13 4.81 -4.71
N LEU A 68 -3.53 5.08 -5.88
CA LEU A 68 -4.12 5.98 -6.88
C LEU A 68 -5.44 5.43 -7.43
N PHE A 69 -5.50 4.14 -7.76
CA PHE A 69 -6.72 3.49 -8.25
C PHE A 69 -7.82 3.44 -7.17
N TYR A 70 -7.44 3.12 -5.94
CA TYR A 70 -8.35 3.07 -4.80
C TYR A 70 -8.91 4.47 -4.48
N GLY A 71 -8.03 5.47 -4.40
CA GLY A 71 -8.39 6.86 -4.13
C GLY A 71 -9.27 7.45 -5.23
N TYR A 72 -8.94 7.21 -6.50
CA TYR A 72 -9.79 7.61 -7.62
C TYR A 72 -11.17 6.94 -7.55
N GLY A 73 -11.22 5.63 -7.31
CA GLY A 73 -12.48 4.90 -7.16
C GLY A 73 -13.34 5.43 -6.01
N MET A 74 -12.73 5.76 -4.86
CA MET A 74 -13.42 6.39 -3.74
C MET A 74 -13.98 7.75 -4.11
N PHE A 75 -13.16 8.62 -4.70
CA PHE A 75 -13.58 9.96 -5.11
C PHE A 75 -14.77 9.93 -6.06
N THR A 76 -14.73 9.06 -7.09
CA THR A 76 -15.86 8.91 -8.03
C THR A 76 -17.11 8.39 -7.34
N SER A 77 -16.98 7.40 -6.44
CA SER A 77 -18.13 6.84 -5.72
C SER A 77 -18.75 7.83 -4.73
N MET A 78 -17.94 8.63 -4.04
CA MET A 78 -18.43 9.68 -3.15
C MET A 78 -19.12 10.79 -3.93
N SER A 79 -18.59 11.16 -5.10
CA SER A 79 -19.24 12.15 -5.97
C SER A 79 -20.64 11.71 -6.40
N GLU A 80 -20.82 10.44 -6.77
CA GLU A 80 -22.14 9.89 -7.12
C GLU A 80 -23.10 9.92 -5.94
N VAL A 81 -22.64 9.53 -4.74
CA VAL A 81 -23.47 9.55 -3.52
C VAL A 81 -23.86 10.98 -3.13
N MET A 82 -22.94 11.94 -3.21
CA MET A 82 -23.22 13.34 -2.90
C MET A 82 -24.23 13.97 -3.86
N GLN A 83 -24.24 13.56 -5.13
CA GLN A 83 -25.24 14.02 -6.10
C GLN A 83 -26.65 13.47 -5.85
N GLN A 84 -26.75 12.35 -5.14
CA GLN A 84 -28.03 11.70 -4.81
C GLN A 84 -28.60 12.11 -3.44
N MET A 85 -27.87 12.93 -2.66
CA MET A 85 -28.40 13.45 -1.40
C MET A 85 -29.45 14.53 -1.68
N PRO A 86 -30.64 14.45 -1.06
CA PRO A 86 -31.60 15.55 -1.08
C PRO A 86 -30.98 16.77 -0.39
N GLN A 87 -31.14 17.96 -1.00
CA GLN A 87 -30.67 19.23 -0.44
C GLN A 87 -31.50 19.67 0.76
#